data_AF-E3J585-F1
#
_entry.id   AF-E3J585-F1
#
_cell.length_a   1.000
_cell.length_b   1.000
_cell.length_c   1.000
_cell.angle_alpha   90.00
_cell.angle_beta   90.00
_cell.angle_gamma   90.00
#
_symmetry.space_group_name_H-M   'P 1'
#
loop_
_entity.id
_entity.type
_entity.pdbx_description
1 polymer ?
#
loop_
_entity_poly.entity_id
_entity_poly.type
_entity_poly.pdbx_seq_one_letter_code
_entity_poly.pdbx_strand_id
1 'polypeptide(L)'
;MPSSSAMSLPAADSTPVVLVVLATAGAAGFLLASVTDRLVRRAEHRSQIAADVSRRGRRPLRITAVLLGLLVAANAAPSQEWTPALIRVLGLALIAGFAWLATVAAFVLEDLALARYRTDIADNRHARRVRTQITLLRRITTAVVTLIAVAAMLMTFPSVRVAGASIFASAGVVGIVAGLAAQTSLANVFAGLQLAFTDAIRVDDVVVVEEEWGRIEEITLTYVVVHIWDDRRMILPSTYFTTTPFQNWTRKESAVLGAVELDLDWSVPTEDLRTELHAILADTDLWDGRVAVLQVTDAVAGYVRVRVLVSGKDGPTVFDLRCLVREALVRWLREHSPTALPRTRIEAPYPDLLTKPARSGPWPMGDDPSRPANGDRPAAGAGHVPGQAGAGRRPASQRDGDDARLFGGDAESERRSREFSETGDHPTV
;
A
#
# COMPACT_ATOMS: atom_id res chain seq x y z
N MET A 1 -95.99 -3.55 -29.91
CA MET A 1 -95.25 -4.68 -30.53
C MET A 1 -94.88 -4.29 -31.95
N PRO A 2 -93.71 -4.69 -32.50
CA PRO A 2 -92.63 -5.53 -31.95
C PRO A 2 -91.32 -4.70 -31.73
N SER A 3 -90.62 -4.79 -30.59
CA SER A 3 -89.56 -5.76 -30.25
C SER A 3 -88.46 -5.93 -31.31
N SER A 4 -87.55 -4.95 -31.40
CA SER A 4 -86.26 -5.10 -32.07
C SER A 4 -85.29 -5.79 -31.12
N SER A 5 -85.33 -7.12 -31.12
CA SER A 5 -84.35 -7.97 -30.44
C SER A 5 -82.97 -7.73 -31.06
N ALA A 6 -82.14 -6.96 -30.37
CA ALA A 6 -80.71 -6.91 -30.64
C ALA A 6 -80.14 -8.29 -30.32
N MET A 7 -80.01 -9.10 -31.38
CA MET A 7 -79.40 -10.41 -31.35
C MET A 7 -77.91 -10.23 -31.04
N SER A 8 -77.58 -10.30 -29.74
CA SER A 8 -76.21 -10.42 -29.25
C SER A 8 -75.61 -11.70 -29.84
N LEU A 9 -74.75 -11.55 -30.85
CA LEU A 9 -73.94 -12.64 -31.35
C LEU A 9 -73.11 -13.18 -30.18
N PRO A 10 -73.07 -14.51 -29.95
CA PRO A 10 -72.20 -15.09 -28.94
C PRO A 10 -70.76 -14.69 -29.30
N ALA A 11 -70.05 -14.06 -28.36
CA ALA A 11 -68.62 -13.87 -28.47
C ALA A 11 -68.02 -15.24 -28.82
N ALA A 12 -67.49 -15.39 -30.03
CA ALA A 12 -66.90 -16.65 -30.45
C ALA A 12 -65.83 -17.02 -29.41
N ASP A 13 -66.01 -18.17 -28.76
CA ASP A 13 -65.06 -18.70 -27.79
C ASP A 13 -63.71 -18.84 -28.48
N SER A 14 -62.84 -17.84 -28.28
CA SER A 14 -61.48 -17.79 -28.81
C SER A 14 -60.51 -18.59 -27.95
N THR A 15 -61.03 -19.32 -26.96
CA THR A 15 -60.28 -20.20 -26.05
C THR A 15 -59.41 -21.24 -26.76
N PRO A 16 -59.84 -21.96 -27.83
CA PRO A 16 -58.98 -22.91 -28.52
C PRO A 16 -57.84 -22.21 -29.28
N VAL A 17 -58.07 -21.02 -29.82
CA VAL A 17 -57.03 -20.25 -30.53
C VAL A 17 -55.94 -19.81 -29.55
N VAL A 18 -56.33 -19.33 -28.37
CA VAL A 18 -55.37 -18.96 -27.31
C VAL A 18 -54.57 -20.17 -26.83
N LEU A 19 -55.22 -21.33 -26.64
CA LEU A 19 -54.55 -22.57 -26.22
C LEU A 19 -53.52 -23.06 -27.26
N VAL A 20 -53.83 -22.95 -28.55
CA VAL A 20 -52.90 -23.31 -29.63
C VAL A 20 -51.70 -22.35 -29.69
N VAL A 21 -51.91 -21.05 -29.52
CA VAL A 21 -50.82 -20.05 -29.47
C VAL A 21 -49.90 -20.29 -28.26
N LEU A 22 -50.46 -20.61 -27.09
CA LEU A 22 -49.69 -20.97 -25.90
C LEU A 22 -48.90 -22.28 -26.08
N ALA A 23 -49.52 -23.32 -26.66
CA ALA A 23 -48.88 -24.60 -26.92
C ALA A 23 -47.73 -24.50 -27.93
N THR A 24 -47.93 -23.75 -29.02
CA THR A 24 -46.91 -23.52 -30.05
C THR A 24 -45.73 -22.71 -29.53
N ALA A 25 -45.97 -21.68 -28.73
CA ALA A 25 -44.89 -20.90 -28.12
C ALA A 25 -44.15 -21.66 -27.00
N GLY A 26 -44.84 -22.47 -26.21
CA GLY A 26 -44.21 -23.38 -25.25
C GLY A 26 -43.31 -24.40 -25.95
N ALA A 27 -43.77 -24.97 -27.07
CA ALA A 27 -42.97 -25.87 -27.89
C ALA A 27 -41.77 -25.16 -28.55
N ALA A 28 -41.94 -23.92 -29.04
CA ALA A 28 -40.86 -23.11 -29.59
C ALA A 28 -39.79 -22.76 -28.53
N GLY A 29 -40.22 -22.38 -27.32
CA GLY A 29 -39.32 -22.14 -26.18
C GLY A 29 -38.55 -23.39 -25.76
N PHE A 30 -39.21 -24.56 -25.75
CA PHE A 30 -38.57 -25.84 -25.49
C PHE A 30 -37.54 -26.21 -26.58
N LEU A 31 -37.87 -25.97 -27.85
CA LEU A 31 -36.98 -26.21 -28.97
C LEU A 31 -35.75 -25.30 -28.92
N LEU A 32 -35.93 -23.98 -28.70
CA LEU A 32 -34.83 -23.03 -28.52
C LEU A 32 -33.89 -23.46 -27.38
N ALA A 33 -34.44 -23.81 -26.22
CA ALA A 33 -33.63 -24.26 -25.09
C ALA A 33 -32.89 -25.58 -25.40
N SER A 34 -33.51 -26.49 -26.17
CA SER A 34 -32.86 -27.73 -26.60
C SER A 34 -31.72 -27.51 -27.60
N VAL A 35 -31.80 -26.45 -28.43
CA VAL A 35 -30.74 -26.04 -29.36
C VAL A 35 -29.57 -25.40 -28.62
N THR A 36 -29.84 -24.49 -27.69
CA THR A 36 -28.82 -23.91 -26.81
C THR A 36 -28.07 -25.02 -26.04
N ASP A 37 -28.80 -26.02 -25.56
CA ASP A 37 -28.22 -27.20 -24.93
C ASP A 37 -27.33 -28.04 -25.85
N ARG A 38 -27.69 -28.17 -27.13
CA ARG A 38 -26.84 -28.88 -28.11
C ARG A 38 -25.58 -28.11 -28.44
N LEU A 39 -25.65 -26.78 -28.54
CA LEU A 39 -24.49 -25.91 -28.75
C LEU A 39 -23.54 -25.95 -27.56
N VAL A 40 -24.10 -25.87 -26.34
CA VAL A 40 -23.32 -26.01 -25.10
C VAL A 40 -22.66 -27.39 -25.01
N ARG A 41 -23.37 -28.48 -25.35
CA ARG A 41 -22.80 -29.85 -25.43
C ARG A 41 -21.68 -29.98 -26.47
N ARG A 42 -21.80 -29.27 -27.60
CA ARG A 42 -20.77 -29.27 -28.64
C ARG A 42 -19.51 -28.53 -28.18
N ALA A 43 -19.66 -27.47 -27.38
CA ALA A 43 -18.57 -26.78 -26.72
C ALA A 43 -17.96 -27.60 -25.55
N GLU A 44 -18.77 -28.40 -24.87
CA GLU A 44 -18.40 -29.28 -23.74
C GLU A 44 -17.33 -30.32 -24.10
N HIS A 45 -17.29 -30.79 -25.35
CA HIS A 45 -16.26 -31.72 -25.82
C HIS A 45 -14.83 -31.16 -25.81
N ARG A 46 -14.64 -29.85 -25.59
CA ARG A 46 -13.31 -29.21 -25.50
C ARG A 46 -12.78 -29.02 -24.07
N SER A 47 -13.56 -29.24 -23.02
CA SER A 47 -13.13 -28.99 -21.63
C SER A 47 -13.90 -29.82 -20.58
N GLN A 48 -13.19 -30.57 -19.73
CA GLN A 48 -13.77 -31.39 -18.65
C GLN A 48 -14.42 -30.54 -17.53
N ILE A 49 -13.99 -29.29 -17.34
CA ILE A 49 -14.55 -28.37 -16.34
C ILE A 49 -15.92 -27.83 -16.79
N ALA A 50 -16.14 -27.73 -18.11
CA ALA A 50 -17.43 -27.34 -18.66
C ALA A 50 -18.53 -28.40 -18.44
N ALA A 51 -18.15 -29.67 -18.23
CA ALA A 51 -19.08 -30.78 -18.14
C ALA A 51 -19.92 -30.80 -16.84
N ASP A 52 -19.28 -30.51 -15.71
CA ASP A 52 -19.96 -30.43 -14.40
C ASP A 52 -20.80 -29.16 -14.26
N VAL A 53 -20.31 -28.06 -14.85
CA VAL A 53 -20.99 -26.75 -14.90
C VAL A 53 -22.27 -26.81 -15.73
N SER A 54 -22.23 -27.46 -16.88
CA SER A 54 -23.38 -27.51 -17.78
C SER A 54 -24.54 -28.34 -17.18
N ARG A 55 -24.27 -29.39 -16.39
CA ARG A 55 -25.32 -30.27 -15.85
C ARG A 55 -26.25 -29.54 -14.87
N ARG A 56 -25.73 -28.59 -14.08
CA ARG A 56 -26.53 -27.83 -13.11
C ARG A 56 -27.31 -26.67 -13.75
N GLY A 57 -26.74 -26.00 -14.76
CA GLY A 57 -27.35 -24.85 -15.45
C GLY A 57 -28.46 -25.18 -16.46
N ARG A 58 -28.50 -26.40 -17.00
CA ARG A 58 -29.45 -26.79 -18.08
C ARG A 58 -30.92 -26.73 -17.68
N ARG A 59 -31.25 -27.23 -16.49
CA ARG A 59 -32.64 -27.27 -16.01
C ARG A 59 -33.22 -25.87 -15.82
N PRO A 60 -32.58 -24.94 -15.09
CA PRO A 60 -33.14 -23.59 -14.94
C PRO A 60 -33.18 -22.84 -16.27
N LEU A 61 -32.17 -22.94 -17.12
CA LEU A 61 -32.17 -22.24 -18.41
C LEU A 61 -33.34 -22.67 -19.30
N ARG A 62 -33.62 -23.98 -19.37
CA ARG A 62 -34.78 -24.50 -20.11
C ARG A 62 -36.12 -24.04 -19.54
N ILE A 63 -36.27 -24.11 -18.22
CA ILE A 63 -37.52 -23.70 -17.54
C ILE A 63 -37.78 -22.20 -17.77
N THR A 64 -36.76 -21.36 -17.59
CA THR A 64 -36.88 -19.90 -17.81
C THR A 64 -37.18 -19.57 -19.27
N ALA A 65 -36.55 -20.25 -20.24
CA ALA A 65 -36.82 -20.05 -21.67
C ALA A 65 -38.26 -20.44 -22.07
N VAL A 66 -38.78 -21.55 -21.52
CA VAL A 66 -40.17 -21.97 -21.74
C VAL A 66 -41.16 -20.98 -21.11
N LEU A 67 -40.89 -20.54 -19.88
CA LEU A 67 -41.71 -19.53 -19.20
C LEU A 67 -41.73 -18.20 -19.97
N LEU A 68 -40.59 -17.78 -20.51
CA LEU A 68 -40.49 -16.58 -21.34
C LEU A 68 -41.33 -16.71 -22.61
N GLY A 69 -41.21 -17.84 -23.33
CA GLY A 69 -42.01 -18.11 -24.52
C GLY A 69 -43.51 -18.13 -24.22
N LEU A 70 -43.91 -18.75 -23.11
CA LEU A 70 -45.32 -18.80 -22.70
C LEU A 70 -45.85 -17.42 -22.29
N LEU A 71 -45.02 -16.58 -21.65
CA LEU A 71 -45.38 -15.20 -21.30
C LEU A 71 -45.55 -14.32 -22.56
N VAL A 72 -44.65 -14.44 -23.54
CA VAL A 72 -44.75 -13.70 -24.82
C VAL A 72 -46.01 -14.10 -25.56
N ALA A 73 -46.32 -15.39 -25.65
CA ALA A 73 -47.55 -15.86 -26.25
C ALA A 73 -48.81 -15.42 -25.52
N ALA A 74 -48.80 -15.42 -24.18
CA ALA A 74 -49.92 -14.95 -23.39
C ALA A 74 -50.19 -13.45 -23.61
N ASN A 75 -49.17 -12.63 -23.88
CA ASN A 75 -49.33 -11.22 -24.22
C ASN A 75 -49.75 -10.98 -25.68
N ALA A 76 -49.39 -11.88 -26.60
CA ALA A 76 -49.78 -11.77 -28.01
C ALA A 76 -51.19 -12.33 -28.31
N ALA A 77 -51.74 -13.16 -27.41
CA ALA A 77 -53.04 -13.77 -27.58
C ALA A 77 -54.21 -12.80 -27.30
N PRO A 78 -55.40 -13.01 -27.92
CA PRO A 78 -56.59 -12.22 -27.62
C PRO A 78 -56.94 -12.19 -26.13
N SER A 79 -57.29 -11.01 -25.61
CA SER A 79 -57.58 -10.82 -24.19
C SER A 79 -58.87 -11.53 -23.80
N GLN A 80 -58.77 -12.50 -22.90
CA GLN A 80 -59.89 -13.14 -22.22
C GLN A 80 -59.86 -12.83 -20.71
N GLU A 81 -60.94 -13.17 -20.00
CA GLU A 81 -61.08 -12.88 -18.55
C GLU A 81 -59.93 -13.45 -17.69
N TRP A 82 -59.37 -14.59 -18.08
CA TRP A 82 -58.29 -15.27 -17.36
C TRP A 82 -56.88 -14.87 -17.82
N THR A 83 -56.72 -14.23 -18.99
CA THR A 83 -55.42 -13.88 -19.58
C THR A 83 -54.58 -12.97 -18.66
N PRO A 84 -55.13 -11.92 -18.01
CA PRO A 84 -54.35 -11.06 -17.09
C PRO A 84 -53.84 -11.80 -15.86
N ALA A 85 -54.62 -12.74 -15.32
CA ALA A 85 -54.19 -13.56 -14.19
C ALA A 85 -53.05 -14.51 -14.60
N LEU A 86 -53.18 -15.15 -15.77
CA LEU A 86 -52.15 -16.01 -16.34
C LEU A 86 -50.83 -15.25 -16.58
N ILE A 87 -50.88 -14.07 -17.20
CA ILE A 87 -49.70 -13.22 -17.45
C ILE A 87 -49.00 -12.87 -16.13
N ARG A 88 -49.75 -12.57 -15.07
CA ARG A 88 -49.17 -12.25 -13.76
C ARG A 88 -48.47 -13.45 -13.13
N VAL A 89 -49.10 -14.63 -13.15
CA VAL A 89 -48.51 -15.88 -12.63
C VAL A 89 -47.25 -16.25 -13.42
N LEU A 90 -47.31 -16.13 -14.75
CA LEU A 90 -46.16 -16.34 -15.63
C LEU A 90 -45.02 -15.37 -15.36
N GLY A 91 -45.32 -14.09 -15.12
CA GLY A 91 -44.33 -13.10 -14.75
C GLY A 91 -43.62 -13.43 -13.43
N LEU A 92 -44.37 -13.84 -12.40
CA LEU A 92 -43.80 -14.28 -11.12
C LEU A 92 -42.93 -15.53 -11.28
N ALA A 93 -43.42 -16.52 -12.04
CA ALA A 93 -42.67 -17.73 -12.34
C ALA A 93 -41.39 -17.43 -13.12
N LEU A 94 -41.43 -16.47 -14.06
CA LEU A 94 -40.27 -16.04 -14.83
C LEU A 94 -39.20 -15.38 -13.93
N ILE A 95 -39.61 -14.51 -13.00
CA ILE A 95 -38.71 -13.90 -12.01
C ILE A 95 -38.06 -15.00 -11.15
N ALA A 96 -38.82 -15.99 -10.69
CA ALA A 96 -38.29 -17.14 -9.95
C ALA A 96 -37.29 -17.95 -10.79
N GLY A 97 -37.59 -18.16 -12.08
CA GLY A 97 -36.71 -18.84 -13.03
C GLY A 97 -35.39 -18.10 -13.25
N PHE A 98 -35.43 -16.78 -13.38
CA PHE A 98 -34.21 -15.95 -13.46
C PHE A 98 -33.41 -15.97 -12.16
N ALA A 99 -34.07 -15.91 -11.00
CA ALA A 99 -33.40 -16.00 -9.71
C ALA A 99 -32.68 -17.35 -9.54
N TRP A 100 -33.36 -18.46 -9.87
CA TRP A 100 -32.73 -19.79 -9.89
C TRP A 100 -31.53 -19.80 -10.82
N LEU A 101 -31.69 -19.32 -12.05
CA LEU A 101 -30.60 -19.27 -13.03
C LEU A 101 -29.39 -18.49 -12.52
N ALA A 102 -29.61 -17.33 -11.88
CA ALA A 102 -28.56 -16.51 -11.29
C ALA A 102 -27.84 -17.24 -10.14
N THR A 103 -28.57 -17.90 -9.24
CA THR A 103 -27.97 -18.69 -8.15
C THR A 103 -27.10 -19.82 -8.70
N VAL A 104 -27.58 -20.55 -9.72
CA VAL A 104 -26.81 -21.64 -10.33
C VAL A 104 -25.58 -21.10 -11.07
N ALA A 105 -25.70 -19.97 -11.78
CA ALA A 105 -24.57 -19.33 -12.45
C ALA A 105 -23.50 -18.88 -11.43
N ALA A 106 -23.90 -18.34 -10.29
CA ALA A 106 -22.98 -17.94 -9.24
C ALA A 106 -22.26 -19.15 -8.63
N PHE A 107 -22.97 -20.25 -8.33
CA PHE A 107 -22.35 -21.48 -7.83
C PHE A 107 -21.36 -22.09 -8.82
N VAL A 108 -21.67 -21.99 -10.12
CA VAL A 108 -20.76 -22.39 -11.20
C VAL A 108 -19.49 -21.56 -11.20
N LEU A 109 -19.61 -20.23 -11.04
CA LEU A 109 -18.45 -19.33 -10.99
C LEU A 109 -17.58 -19.62 -9.76
N GLU A 110 -18.20 -19.87 -8.61
CA GLU A 110 -17.52 -20.32 -7.39
C GLU A 110 -16.77 -21.64 -7.62
N ASP A 111 -17.44 -22.66 -8.19
CA ASP A 111 -16.82 -23.96 -8.48
C ASP A 111 -15.65 -23.83 -9.46
N LEU A 112 -15.75 -22.96 -10.48
CA LEU A 112 -14.67 -22.69 -11.43
C LEU A 112 -13.48 -21.97 -10.76
N ALA A 113 -13.73 -21.00 -9.90
CA ALA A 113 -12.69 -20.31 -9.15
C ALA A 113 -11.92 -21.29 -8.27
N LEU A 114 -12.62 -22.22 -7.62
CA LEU A 114 -12.03 -23.25 -6.76
C LEU A 114 -11.33 -24.36 -7.55
N ALA A 115 -11.79 -24.68 -8.75
CA ALA A 115 -11.12 -25.64 -9.62
C ALA A 115 -9.70 -25.17 -9.98
N ARG A 116 -9.46 -23.85 -10.06
CA ARG A 116 -8.10 -23.29 -10.24
C ARG A 116 -7.20 -23.42 -9.01
N TYR A 117 -7.78 -23.58 -7.82
CA TYR A 117 -7.05 -23.81 -6.57
C TYR A 117 -6.87 -25.31 -6.25
N ARG A 118 -7.27 -26.21 -7.16
CA ARG A 118 -7.05 -27.65 -7.03
C ARG A 118 -5.83 -28.09 -7.82
N THR A 119 -4.66 -27.80 -7.26
CA THR A 119 -3.42 -28.52 -7.60
C THR A 119 -2.70 -28.83 -6.29
N ASP A 120 -2.66 -30.12 -5.98
CA ASP A 120 -1.70 -30.80 -5.11
C ASP A 120 -1.22 -30.07 -3.85
N ILE A 121 -1.83 -30.38 -2.70
CA ILE A 121 -1.13 -30.72 -1.44
C ILE A 121 -2.18 -31.27 -0.45
N ALA A 122 -1.86 -32.44 0.10
CA ALA A 122 -2.61 -33.07 1.16
C ALA A 122 -2.41 -32.31 2.48
N ASP A 123 -3.31 -31.37 2.78
CA ASP A 123 -3.50 -30.94 4.17
C ASP A 123 -5.00 -30.74 4.52
N ASN A 124 -5.48 -31.55 5.46
CA ASN A 124 -6.90 -31.72 5.79
C ASN A 124 -7.50 -30.45 6.45
N ARG A 125 -6.66 -29.49 6.87
CA ARG A 125 -7.07 -28.21 7.48
C ARG A 125 -7.50 -27.16 6.44
N HIS A 126 -6.77 -27.06 5.33
CA HIS A 126 -7.07 -26.09 4.27
C HIS A 126 -8.37 -26.46 3.54
N ALA A 127 -8.56 -27.75 3.23
CA ALA A 127 -9.77 -28.26 2.63
C ALA A 127 -11.05 -28.00 3.46
N ARG A 128 -10.95 -28.03 4.80
CA ARG A 128 -12.08 -27.72 5.70
C ARG A 128 -12.40 -26.23 5.74
N ARG A 129 -11.39 -25.36 5.84
CA ARG A 129 -11.58 -23.89 5.81
C ARG A 129 -12.24 -23.45 4.50
N VAL A 130 -11.73 -23.95 3.38
CA VAL A 130 -12.28 -23.66 2.04
C VAL A 130 -13.74 -24.09 1.96
N ARG A 131 -14.10 -25.31 2.41
CA ARG A 131 -15.51 -25.76 2.44
C ARG A 131 -16.42 -24.86 3.27
N THR A 132 -15.98 -24.42 4.44
CA THR A 132 -16.76 -23.51 5.29
C THR A 132 -16.95 -22.16 4.63
N GLN A 133 -15.89 -21.57 4.07
CA GLN A 133 -15.94 -20.29 3.36
C GLN A 133 -16.88 -20.34 2.15
N ILE A 134 -16.79 -21.40 1.34
CA ILE A 134 -17.69 -21.58 0.18
C ILE A 134 -19.14 -21.73 0.63
N THR A 135 -19.40 -22.49 1.70
CA THR A 135 -20.76 -22.69 2.20
C THR A 135 -21.35 -21.36 2.68
N LEU A 136 -20.54 -20.52 3.35
CA LEU A 136 -20.94 -19.18 3.76
C LEU A 136 -21.22 -18.29 2.55
N LEU A 137 -20.33 -18.26 1.56
CA LEU A 137 -20.50 -17.48 0.34
C LEU A 137 -21.78 -17.89 -0.41
N ARG A 138 -22.02 -19.19 -0.57
CA ARG A 138 -23.26 -19.71 -1.17
C ARG A 138 -24.52 -19.28 -0.45
N ARG A 139 -24.50 -19.29 0.88
CA ARG A 139 -25.63 -18.84 1.70
C ARG A 139 -25.89 -17.35 1.49
N ILE A 140 -24.83 -16.53 1.48
CA ILE A 140 -24.94 -15.09 1.23
C ILE A 140 -25.48 -14.84 -0.19
N THR A 141 -24.89 -15.46 -1.21
CA THR A 141 -25.35 -15.36 -2.60
C THR A 141 -26.82 -15.76 -2.74
N THR A 142 -27.22 -16.88 -2.15
CA THR A 142 -28.61 -17.35 -2.19
C THR A 142 -29.55 -16.38 -1.48
N ALA A 143 -29.16 -15.87 -0.30
CA ALA A 143 -29.96 -14.91 0.45
C ALA A 143 -30.15 -13.60 -0.32
N VAL A 144 -29.09 -13.04 -0.90
CA VAL A 144 -29.14 -11.80 -1.70
C VAL A 144 -29.99 -12.00 -2.96
N VAL A 145 -29.76 -13.07 -3.72
CA VAL A 145 -30.56 -13.36 -4.93
C VAL A 145 -32.03 -13.58 -4.59
N THR A 146 -32.33 -14.29 -3.49
CA THR A 146 -33.71 -14.50 -3.03
C THR A 146 -34.37 -13.20 -2.61
N LEU A 147 -33.66 -12.34 -1.87
CA LEU A 147 -34.14 -11.02 -1.46
C LEU A 147 -34.50 -10.16 -2.68
N ILE A 148 -33.60 -10.09 -3.67
CA ILE A 148 -33.82 -9.35 -4.92
C ILE A 148 -35.01 -9.95 -5.69
N ALA A 149 -35.11 -11.27 -5.77
CA ALA A 149 -36.21 -11.94 -6.45
C ALA A 149 -37.57 -11.64 -5.80
N VAL A 150 -37.65 -11.69 -4.46
CA VAL A 150 -38.86 -11.34 -3.71
C VAL A 150 -39.22 -9.88 -3.91
N ALA A 151 -38.24 -8.96 -3.86
CA ALA A 151 -38.47 -7.54 -4.13
C ALA A 151 -39.01 -7.31 -5.55
N ALA A 152 -38.42 -7.97 -6.55
CA ALA A 152 -38.86 -7.91 -7.94
C ALA A 152 -40.29 -8.48 -8.13
N MET A 153 -40.60 -9.60 -7.46
CA MET A 153 -41.95 -10.17 -7.46
C MET A 153 -42.96 -9.20 -6.86
N LEU A 154 -42.65 -8.60 -5.72
CA LEU A 154 -43.52 -7.62 -5.06
C LEU A 154 -43.80 -6.40 -5.93
N MET A 155 -42.81 -5.92 -6.70
CA MET A 155 -42.96 -4.80 -7.64
C MET A 155 -43.92 -5.06 -8.83
N THR A 156 -44.31 -6.32 -9.07
CA THR A 156 -45.36 -6.62 -10.07
C THR A 156 -46.75 -6.17 -9.61
N PHE A 157 -46.97 -5.98 -8.31
CA PHE A 157 -48.23 -5.48 -7.77
C PHE A 157 -48.24 -3.93 -7.76
N PRO A 158 -49.23 -3.28 -8.39
CA PRO A 158 -49.29 -1.82 -8.46
C PRO A 158 -49.29 -1.12 -7.09
N SER A 159 -50.00 -1.69 -6.11
CA SER A 159 -50.08 -1.18 -4.73
C SER A 159 -48.73 -1.16 -4.03
N VAL A 160 -47.90 -2.18 -4.28
CA VAL A 160 -46.57 -2.31 -3.68
C VAL A 160 -45.53 -1.52 -4.46
N ARG A 161 -45.74 -1.24 -5.74
CA ARG A 161 -44.78 -0.48 -6.56
C ARG A 161 -44.54 0.94 -6.03
N VAL A 162 -45.59 1.61 -5.54
CA VAL A 162 -45.50 2.99 -5.00
C VAL A 162 -44.72 3.00 -3.68
N ALA A 163 -45.03 2.10 -2.76
CA ALA A 163 -44.28 1.96 -1.50
C ALA A 163 -42.87 1.35 -1.73
N GLY A 164 -42.72 0.50 -2.74
CA GLY A 164 -41.46 -0.10 -3.13
C GLY A 164 -40.49 0.95 -3.63
N ALA A 165 -40.94 1.94 -4.40
CA ALA A 165 -40.07 3.00 -4.90
C ALA A 165 -39.33 3.76 -3.78
N SER A 166 -40.00 4.07 -2.66
CA SER A 166 -39.37 4.73 -1.52
C SER A 166 -38.42 3.80 -0.75
N ILE A 167 -38.75 2.51 -0.62
CA ILE A 167 -37.87 1.50 -0.03
C ILE A 167 -36.63 1.24 -0.90
N PHE A 168 -36.77 1.23 -2.22
CA PHE A 168 -35.64 1.09 -3.14
C PHE A 168 -34.73 2.33 -3.09
N ALA A 169 -35.31 3.53 -2.95
CA ALA A 169 -34.53 4.75 -2.75
C ALA A 169 -33.70 4.70 -1.45
N SER A 170 -34.28 4.23 -0.34
CA SER A 170 -33.54 4.08 0.92
C SER A 170 -32.54 2.91 0.89
N ALA A 171 -32.86 1.81 0.23
CA ALA A 171 -31.93 0.71 -0.02
C ALA A 171 -30.71 1.16 -0.84
N GLY A 172 -30.88 2.14 -1.74
CA GLY A 172 -29.79 2.77 -2.45
C GLY A 172 -28.79 3.46 -1.52
N VAL A 173 -29.28 4.19 -0.50
CA VAL A 173 -28.42 4.83 0.52
C VAL A 173 -27.66 3.78 1.33
N VAL A 174 -28.34 2.71 1.75
CA VAL A 174 -27.68 1.58 2.44
C VAL A 174 -26.61 0.93 1.55
N GLY A 175 -26.88 0.80 0.26
CA GLY A 175 -25.92 0.32 -0.73
C GLY A 175 -24.68 1.20 -0.87
N ILE A 176 -24.84 2.52 -0.86
CA ILE A 176 -23.72 3.47 -0.88
C ILE A 176 -22.86 3.33 0.38
N VAL A 177 -23.49 3.27 1.56
CA VAL A 177 -22.77 3.09 2.84
C VAL A 177 -22.02 1.76 2.87
N ALA A 178 -22.65 0.67 2.42
CA ALA A 178 -22.00 -0.63 2.30
C ALA A 178 -20.84 -0.62 1.29
N GLY A 179 -21.00 0.08 0.17
CA GLY A 179 -19.95 0.27 -0.84
C GLY A 179 -18.76 1.05 -0.30
N LEU A 180 -19.01 2.12 0.45
CA LEU A 180 -17.97 2.91 1.12
C LEU A 180 -17.22 2.06 2.17
N ALA A 181 -17.95 1.26 2.95
CA ALA A 181 -17.34 0.33 3.90
C ALA A 181 -16.47 -0.75 3.23
N ALA A 182 -16.87 -1.20 2.03
CA ALA A 182 -16.12 -2.19 1.25
C ALA A 182 -14.95 -1.59 0.44
N GLN A 183 -14.84 -0.26 0.36
CA GLN A 183 -13.90 0.44 -0.52
C GLN A 183 -12.46 -0.04 -0.35
N THR A 184 -11.95 -0.13 0.88
CA THR A 184 -10.56 -0.55 1.14
C THR A 184 -10.32 -2.00 0.75
N SER A 185 -11.30 -2.89 0.96
CA SER A 185 -11.18 -4.29 0.57
C SER A 185 -11.13 -4.43 -0.95
N LEU A 186 -12.00 -3.71 -1.67
CA LEU A 186 -12.00 -3.69 -3.13
C LEU A 186 -10.73 -3.06 -3.69
N ALA A 187 -10.26 -1.95 -3.12
CA ALA A 187 -9.02 -1.30 -3.53
C ALA A 187 -7.82 -2.25 -3.42
N ASN A 188 -7.72 -3.02 -2.33
CA ASN A 188 -6.70 -4.05 -2.17
C ASN A 188 -6.77 -5.12 -3.27
N VAL A 189 -7.96 -5.67 -3.53
CA VAL A 189 -8.13 -6.68 -4.60
C VAL A 189 -7.73 -6.14 -5.97
N PHE A 190 -8.12 -4.91 -6.30
CA PHE A 190 -7.72 -4.28 -7.56
C PHE A 190 -6.22 -4.03 -7.63
N ALA A 191 -5.60 -3.59 -6.54
CA ALA A 191 -4.16 -3.41 -6.46
C ALA A 191 -3.41 -4.74 -6.64
N GLY A 192 -3.82 -5.82 -5.96
CA GLY A 192 -3.19 -7.13 -6.15
C GLY A 192 -3.36 -7.66 -7.57
N LEU A 193 -4.52 -7.46 -8.19
CA LEU A 193 -4.75 -7.80 -9.59
C LEU A 193 -3.82 -6.99 -10.52
N GLN A 194 -3.67 -5.70 -10.26
CA GLN A 194 -2.77 -4.82 -11.02
C GLN A 194 -1.32 -5.27 -10.87
N LEU A 195 -0.85 -5.59 -9.66
CA LEU A 195 0.51 -6.08 -9.43
C LEU A 195 0.77 -7.37 -10.22
N ALA A 196 -0.18 -8.30 -10.22
CA ALA A 196 -0.09 -9.57 -10.94
C ALA A 196 -0.04 -9.42 -12.46
N PHE A 197 -0.60 -8.34 -13.03
CA PHE A 197 -0.59 -8.10 -14.48
C PHE A 197 0.54 -7.17 -14.95
N THR A 198 1.01 -6.27 -14.08
CA THR A 198 2.01 -5.27 -14.47
C THR A 198 3.45 -5.72 -14.25
N ASP A 199 3.66 -6.89 -13.63
CA ASP A 199 4.99 -7.39 -13.24
C ASP A 199 5.81 -6.32 -12.47
N ALA A 200 5.13 -5.47 -11.68
CA ALA A 200 5.80 -4.40 -10.92
C ALA A 200 6.72 -4.97 -9.83
N ILE A 201 6.31 -6.12 -9.25
CA ILE A 201 7.06 -6.95 -8.32
C ILE A 201 6.82 -8.41 -8.69
N ARG A 202 7.84 -9.25 -8.51
CA ARG A 202 7.76 -10.70 -8.68
C ARG A 202 8.04 -11.40 -7.37
N VAL A 203 7.55 -12.63 -7.26
CA VAL A 203 7.99 -13.54 -6.18
C VAL A 203 9.50 -13.72 -6.31
N ASP A 204 10.19 -13.73 -5.17
CA ASP A 204 11.64 -13.75 -5.03
C ASP A 204 12.39 -12.44 -5.38
N ASP A 205 11.70 -11.36 -5.76
CA ASP A 205 12.35 -10.05 -5.91
C ASP A 205 12.87 -9.52 -4.56
N VAL A 206 14.09 -8.96 -4.57
CA VAL A 206 14.64 -8.23 -3.43
C VAL A 206 14.18 -6.77 -3.48
N VAL A 207 13.53 -6.33 -2.40
CA VAL A 207 12.94 -5.01 -2.28
C VAL A 207 13.35 -4.32 -0.98
N VAL A 208 13.28 -2.99 -0.97
CA VAL A 208 13.34 -2.19 0.25
C VAL A 208 12.00 -1.49 0.41
N VAL A 209 11.31 -1.81 1.51
CA VAL A 209 9.98 -1.31 1.86
C VAL A 209 10.00 -0.85 3.32
N GLU A 210 9.44 0.32 3.62
CA GLU A 210 9.47 0.91 4.97
C GLU A 210 10.87 0.90 5.62
N GLU A 211 11.92 1.19 4.83
CA GLU A 211 13.34 1.14 5.25
C GLU A 211 13.88 -0.24 5.62
N GLU A 212 13.04 -1.28 5.59
CA GLU A 212 13.43 -2.67 5.79
C GLU A 212 13.80 -3.33 4.46
N TRP A 213 14.93 -4.03 4.47
CA TRP A 213 15.37 -4.86 3.36
C TRP A 213 14.76 -6.26 3.48
N GLY A 214 14.20 -6.76 2.38
CA GLY A 214 13.61 -8.09 2.36
C GLY A 214 13.35 -8.63 0.95
N ARG A 215 12.82 -9.85 0.90
CA ARG A 215 12.46 -10.55 -0.33
C ARG A 215 10.96 -10.81 -0.39
N ILE A 216 10.35 -10.64 -1.56
CA ILE A 216 8.94 -10.99 -1.77
C ILE A 216 8.77 -12.51 -1.68
N GLU A 217 8.04 -12.99 -0.68
CA GLU A 217 7.78 -14.42 -0.47
C GLU A 217 6.47 -14.86 -1.16
N GLU A 218 5.41 -14.05 -1.02
CA GLU A 218 4.09 -14.36 -1.57
C GLU A 218 3.39 -13.09 -2.03
N ILE A 219 2.69 -13.16 -3.18
CA ILE A 219 1.83 -12.09 -3.69
C ILE A 219 0.40 -12.62 -3.73
N THR A 220 -0.48 -12.05 -2.89
CA THR A 220 -1.92 -12.35 -2.87
C THR A 220 -2.71 -11.19 -3.47
N LEU A 221 -4.00 -11.41 -3.74
CA LEU A 221 -4.90 -10.35 -4.19
C LEU A 221 -5.02 -9.19 -3.21
N THR A 222 -4.94 -9.43 -1.90
CA THR A 222 -5.20 -8.39 -0.89
C THR A 222 -3.98 -7.95 -0.10
N TYR A 223 -2.93 -8.77 -0.05
CA TYR A 223 -1.69 -8.46 0.64
C TYR A 223 -0.48 -9.09 -0.08
N VAL A 224 0.70 -8.61 0.25
CA VAL A 224 2.00 -9.14 -0.17
C VAL A 224 2.81 -9.43 1.09
N VAL A 225 3.52 -10.56 1.08
CA VAL A 225 4.39 -10.99 2.18
C VAL A 225 5.83 -10.71 1.80
N VAL A 226 6.52 -9.96 2.65
CA VAL A 226 7.94 -9.62 2.54
C VAL A 226 8.70 -10.30 3.66
N HIS A 227 9.64 -11.16 3.31
CA HIS A 227 10.56 -11.82 4.24
C HIS A 227 11.75 -10.91 4.51
N ILE A 228 11.81 -10.36 5.72
CA ILE A 228 12.86 -9.45 6.17
C ILE A 228 14.11 -10.26 6.53
N TRP A 229 15.28 -9.60 6.47
CA TRP A 229 16.57 -10.19 6.84
C TRP A 229 16.63 -10.88 8.21
N ASP A 230 15.78 -10.49 9.17
CA ASP A 230 15.72 -11.04 10.52
C ASP A 230 14.72 -12.19 10.69
N ASP A 231 14.34 -12.83 9.59
CA ASP A 231 13.39 -13.94 9.49
C ASP A 231 11.93 -13.59 9.84
N ARG A 232 11.59 -12.31 9.98
CA ARG A 232 10.20 -11.86 10.13
C ARG A 232 9.50 -11.76 8.77
N ARG A 233 8.18 -12.02 8.76
CA ARG A 233 7.30 -11.83 7.60
C ARG A 233 6.50 -10.56 7.80
N MET A 234 6.81 -9.52 7.03
CA MET A 234 6.05 -8.28 6.99
C MET A 234 4.91 -8.42 5.98
N ILE A 235 3.68 -8.24 6.46
CA ILE A 235 2.47 -8.35 5.63
C ILE A 235 2.02 -6.94 5.28
N LEU A 236 2.08 -6.59 4.00
CA LEU A 236 1.69 -5.29 3.50
C LEU A 236 0.42 -5.41 2.65
N PRO A 237 -0.55 -4.48 2.76
CA PRO A 237 -1.71 -4.48 1.89
C PRO A 237 -1.27 -4.27 0.43
N SER A 238 -1.92 -4.95 -0.52
CA SER A 238 -1.52 -4.83 -1.94
C SER A 238 -1.59 -3.40 -2.46
N THR A 239 -2.46 -2.54 -1.88
CA THR A 239 -2.50 -1.12 -2.21
C THR A 239 -1.15 -0.41 -1.99
N TYR A 240 -0.37 -0.82 -0.98
CA TYR A 240 0.91 -0.20 -0.65
C TYR A 240 1.83 -0.12 -1.87
N PHE A 241 1.98 -1.22 -2.61
CA PHE A 241 2.86 -1.29 -3.78
C PHE A 241 2.33 -0.55 -5.01
N THR A 242 1.08 -0.07 -4.97
CA THR A 242 0.49 0.76 -6.02
C THR A 242 0.43 2.24 -5.67
N THR A 243 0.46 2.59 -4.38
CA THR A 243 0.30 3.97 -3.90
C THR A 243 1.57 4.55 -3.30
N THR A 244 2.49 3.71 -2.83
CA THR A 244 3.70 4.12 -2.10
C THR A 244 4.94 3.77 -2.93
N PRO A 245 5.93 4.67 -3.06
CA PRO A 245 7.18 4.33 -3.72
C PRO A 245 7.96 3.29 -2.91
N PHE A 246 8.57 2.33 -3.60
CA PHE A 246 9.44 1.30 -3.05
C PHE A 246 10.63 1.09 -3.98
N GLN A 247 11.70 0.48 -3.47
CA GLN A 247 12.87 0.16 -4.28
C GLN A 247 12.85 -1.32 -4.63
N ASN A 248 12.92 -1.66 -5.92
CA ASN A 248 13.11 -3.03 -6.37
C ASN A 248 14.53 -3.17 -6.92
N TRP A 249 15.36 -3.93 -6.19
CA TRP A 249 16.76 -4.11 -6.52
C TRP A 249 17.00 -5.18 -7.59
N THR A 250 15.99 -6.03 -7.87
CA THR A 250 16.11 -7.18 -8.79
C THR A 250 15.27 -7.01 -10.07
N ARG A 251 14.68 -5.83 -10.30
CA ARG A 251 13.71 -5.59 -11.40
C ARG A 251 14.23 -5.93 -12.80
N LYS A 252 15.52 -5.73 -13.07
CA LYS A 252 16.14 -5.99 -14.38
C LYS A 252 17.33 -6.93 -14.27
N GLU A 253 18.17 -6.70 -13.28
CA GLU A 253 19.36 -7.48 -13.00
C GLU A 253 19.46 -7.61 -11.48
N SER A 254 19.95 -8.74 -11.00
CA SER A 254 20.23 -8.93 -9.56
C SER A 254 21.37 -8.05 -9.07
N ALA A 255 22.20 -7.55 -9.99
CA ALA A 255 23.48 -6.96 -9.67
C ALA A 255 23.32 -5.51 -9.19
N VAL A 256 23.70 -5.23 -7.95
CA VAL A 256 23.44 -3.95 -7.26
C VAL A 256 24.75 -3.21 -6.98
N LEU A 257 24.66 -1.89 -6.74
CA LEU A 257 25.74 -1.07 -6.21
C LEU A 257 25.59 -0.89 -4.70
N GLY A 258 26.67 -1.09 -3.97
CA GLY A 258 26.76 -0.81 -2.54
C GLY A 258 27.62 0.41 -2.27
N ALA A 259 27.16 1.27 -1.37
CA ALA A 259 27.94 2.40 -0.85
C ALA A 259 28.48 2.10 0.56
N VAL A 260 29.75 2.40 0.79
CA VAL A 260 30.38 2.52 2.11
C VAL A 260 30.79 3.97 2.30
N GLU A 261 30.33 4.58 3.38
CA GLU A 261 30.68 5.95 3.74
C GLU A 261 31.59 5.96 4.97
N LEU A 262 32.65 6.76 4.92
CA LEU A 262 33.63 6.94 5.97
C LEU A 262 33.82 8.43 6.22
N ASP A 263 33.64 8.87 7.46
CA ASP A 263 33.95 10.24 7.89
C ASP A 263 35.38 10.26 8.45
N LEU A 264 36.27 11.01 7.78
CA LEU A 264 37.72 11.03 8.02
C LEU A 264 38.22 12.45 8.30
N ASP A 265 39.44 12.60 8.80
CA ASP A 265 40.12 13.90 8.95
C ASP A 265 40.65 14.39 7.58
N TRP A 266 40.86 15.70 7.47
CA TRP A 266 41.40 16.37 6.28
C TRP A 266 42.79 15.90 5.85
N SER A 267 43.52 15.22 6.73
CA SER A 267 44.82 14.62 6.42
C SER A 267 44.73 13.26 5.71
N VAL A 268 43.54 12.78 5.34
CA VAL A 268 43.38 11.49 4.66
C VAL A 268 44.14 11.45 3.32
N PRO A 269 45.05 10.48 3.11
CA PRO A 269 45.67 10.26 1.81
C PRO A 269 44.71 9.49 0.90
N THR A 270 43.92 10.24 0.12
CA THR A 270 42.87 9.67 -0.73
C THR A 270 43.39 8.72 -1.81
N GLU A 271 44.56 9.01 -2.40
CA GLU A 271 45.17 8.17 -3.45
C GLU A 271 45.67 6.82 -2.91
N ASP A 272 46.26 6.81 -1.72
CA ASP A 272 46.68 5.57 -1.07
C ASP A 272 45.44 4.72 -0.70
N LEU A 273 44.36 5.38 -0.24
CA LEU A 273 43.11 4.72 0.08
C LEU A 273 42.42 4.11 -1.17
N ARG A 274 42.53 4.77 -2.34
CA ARG A 274 42.09 4.19 -3.62
C ARG A 274 42.88 2.94 -3.97
N THR A 275 44.20 3.00 -3.80
CA THR A 275 45.11 1.88 -4.08
C THR A 275 44.78 0.68 -3.21
N GLU A 276 44.58 0.92 -1.91
CA GLU A 276 44.18 -0.11 -0.96
C GLU A 276 42.81 -0.71 -1.29
N LEU A 277 41.82 0.11 -1.67
CA LEU A 277 40.52 -0.41 -2.12
C LEU A 277 40.69 -1.40 -3.27
N HIS A 278 41.50 -1.07 -4.28
CA HIS A 278 41.75 -1.99 -5.39
C HIS A 278 42.49 -3.26 -4.97
N ALA A 279 43.40 -3.18 -4.00
CA ALA A 279 44.07 -4.35 -3.44
C ALA A 279 43.07 -5.29 -2.73
N ILE A 280 42.19 -4.74 -1.89
CA ILE A 280 41.13 -5.48 -1.20
C ILE A 280 40.19 -6.17 -2.21
N LEU A 281 39.78 -5.44 -3.25
CA LEU A 281 38.87 -5.96 -4.26
C LEU A 281 39.52 -7.03 -5.16
N ALA A 282 40.84 -7.00 -5.33
CA ALA A 282 41.56 -8.03 -6.07
C ALA A 282 41.70 -9.35 -5.30
N ASP A 283 41.58 -9.34 -3.97
CA ASP A 283 41.73 -10.51 -3.10
C ASP A 283 40.39 -11.21 -2.78
N THR A 284 39.26 -10.64 -3.21
CA THR A 284 37.92 -11.16 -2.87
C THR A 284 37.11 -11.58 -4.08
N ASP A 285 36.45 -12.74 -3.97
CA ASP A 285 35.51 -13.24 -4.98
C ASP A 285 34.12 -12.57 -4.91
N LEU A 286 33.90 -11.69 -3.92
CA LEU A 286 32.61 -11.01 -3.73
C LEU A 286 32.36 -9.87 -4.73
N TRP A 287 33.42 -9.33 -5.34
CA TRP A 287 33.35 -8.23 -6.29
C TRP A 287 33.14 -8.74 -7.72
N ASP A 288 32.20 -8.14 -8.45
CA ASP A 288 31.84 -8.57 -9.80
C ASP A 288 32.62 -7.85 -10.93
N GLY A 289 33.58 -6.98 -10.57
CA GLY A 289 34.44 -6.28 -11.52
C GLY A 289 33.83 -5.05 -12.21
N ARG A 290 32.54 -4.73 -12.02
CA ARG A 290 31.86 -3.67 -12.80
C ARG A 290 32.18 -2.24 -12.34
N VAL A 291 32.12 -1.99 -11.04
CA VAL A 291 32.27 -0.67 -10.43
C VAL A 291 33.10 -0.78 -9.16
N ALA A 292 34.13 0.05 -9.07
CA ALA A 292 34.94 0.29 -7.89
C ALA A 292 35.39 1.75 -7.91
N VAL A 293 34.72 2.59 -7.13
CA VAL A 293 34.97 4.04 -7.13
C VAL A 293 35.04 4.55 -5.72
N LEU A 294 36.16 5.16 -5.35
CA LEU A 294 36.32 5.91 -4.10
C LEU A 294 36.32 7.41 -4.41
N GLN A 295 35.47 8.19 -3.77
CA GLN A 295 35.38 9.64 -3.99
C GLN A 295 35.14 10.37 -2.67
N VAL A 296 35.69 11.56 -2.54
CA VAL A 296 35.28 12.51 -1.51
C VAL A 296 33.96 13.12 -1.95
N THR A 297 32.90 12.91 -1.17
CA THR A 297 31.56 13.44 -1.46
C THR A 297 31.26 14.73 -0.73
N ASP A 298 31.88 14.92 0.44
CA ASP A 298 31.68 16.13 1.24
C ASP A 298 32.97 16.45 2.03
N ALA A 299 33.20 17.72 2.31
CA ALA A 299 34.37 18.22 3.04
C ALA A 299 34.00 19.47 3.84
N VAL A 300 33.25 19.26 4.92
CA VAL A 300 32.64 20.33 5.74
C VAL A 300 32.85 20.07 7.23
N ALA A 301 32.76 21.13 8.04
CA ALA A 301 32.74 21.05 9.51
C ALA A 301 33.90 20.23 10.14
N GLY A 302 35.09 20.26 9.54
CA GLY A 302 36.29 19.62 10.10
C GLY A 302 36.46 18.14 9.78
N TYR A 303 35.59 17.54 8.96
CA TYR A 303 35.74 16.19 8.44
C TYR A 303 35.59 16.14 6.90
N VAL A 304 36.09 15.06 6.32
CA VAL A 304 36.00 14.71 4.90
C VAL A 304 35.24 13.40 4.80
N ARG A 305 34.09 13.42 4.12
CA ARG A 305 33.28 12.23 3.87
C ARG A 305 33.75 11.56 2.59
N VAL A 306 34.27 10.35 2.73
CA VAL A 306 34.69 9.49 1.63
C VAL A 306 33.59 8.46 1.38
N ARG A 307 33.11 8.39 0.14
CA ARG A 307 32.18 7.36 -0.33
C ARG A 307 32.90 6.39 -1.26
N VAL A 308 32.79 5.12 -0.93
CA VAL A 308 33.24 3.99 -1.74
C VAL A 308 32.00 3.33 -2.35
N LEU A 309 31.97 3.23 -3.67
CA LEU A 309 30.95 2.52 -4.44
C LEU A 309 31.54 1.26 -5.05
N VAL A 310 30.94 0.12 -4.72
CA VAL A 310 31.33 -1.21 -5.22
C VAL A 310 30.12 -1.94 -5.80
N SER A 311 30.32 -2.70 -6.86
CA SER A 311 29.29 -3.54 -7.47
C SER A 311 29.41 -5.00 -7.02
N GLY A 312 28.28 -5.69 -6.96
CA GLY A 312 28.25 -7.14 -6.73
C GLY A 312 27.08 -7.80 -7.44
N LYS A 313 27.12 -9.13 -7.50
CA LYS A 313 26.17 -9.97 -8.26
C LYS A 313 24.73 -9.91 -7.73
N ASP A 314 24.56 -9.69 -6.43
CA ASP A 314 23.26 -9.61 -5.74
C ASP A 314 23.35 -8.74 -4.48
N GLY A 315 22.20 -8.39 -3.91
CA GLY A 315 22.10 -7.59 -2.69
C GLY A 315 22.87 -8.17 -1.49
N PRO A 316 22.74 -9.47 -1.17
CA PRO A 316 23.49 -10.10 -0.07
C PRO A 316 25.01 -10.04 -0.27
N THR A 317 25.52 -10.37 -1.46
CA THR A 317 26.96 -10.30 -1.75
C THR A 317 27.48 -8.88 -1.63
N VAL A 318 26.71 -7.89 -2.10
CA VAL A 318 27.05 -6.47 -1.93
C VAL A 318 27.05 -6.06 -0.47
N PHE A 319 26.17 -6.61 0.37
CA PHE A 319 26.20 -6.36 1.81
C PHE A 319 27.51 -6.86 2.44
N ASP A 320 27.87 -8.12 2.19
CA ASP A 320 29.09 -8.72 2.72
C ASP A 320 30.34 -8.00 2.20
N LEU A 321 30.37 -7.66 0.91
CA LEU A 321 31.44 -6.89 0.29
C LEU A 321 31.62 -5.51 0.96
N ARG A 322 30.52 -4.80 1.24
CA ARG A 322 30.57 -3.52 1.95
C ARG A 322 31.14 -3.66 3.36
N CYS A 323 30.76 -4.72 4.08
CA CYS A 323 31.30 -4.98 5.41
C CYS A 323 32.80 -5.28 5.36
N LEU A 324 33.22 -6.17 4.46
CA LEU A 324 34.62 -6.50 4.24
C LEU A 324 35.45 -5.27 3.87
N VAL A 325 35.00 -4.49 2.88
CA VAL A 325 35.69 -3.26 2.45
C VAL A 325 35.75 -2.24 3.60
N ARG A 326 34.66 -2.06 4.35
CA ARG A 326 34.64 -1.14 5.50
C ARG A 326 35.65 -1.55 6.56
N GLU A 327 35.65 -2.81 6.96
CA GLU A 327 36.55 -3.33 7.98
C GLU A 327 38.03 -3.27 7.54
N ALA A 328 38.30 -3.62 6.29
CA ALA A 328 39.65 -3.60 5.73
C ALA A 328 40.19 -2.16 5.60
N LEU A 329 39.41 -1.22 5.06
CA LEU A 329 39.82 0.19 4.97
C LEU A 329 40.02 0.82 6.35
N VAL A 330 39.15 0.51 7.32
CA VAL A 330 39.33 0.98 8.71
C VAL A 330 40.60 0.42 9.33
N ARG A 331 40.89 -0.87 9.11
CA ARG A 331 42.14 -1.50 9.58
C ARG A 331 43.35 -0.81 8.96
N TRP A 332 43.36 -0.64 7.65
CA TRP A 332 44.45 -0.01 6.92
C TRP A 332 44.69 1.43 7.38
N LEU A 333 43.64 2.23 7.53
CA LEU A 333 43.72 3.61 8.02
C LEU A 333 44.34 3.67 9.43
N ARG A 334 44.00 2.73 10.31
CA ARG A 334 44.58 2.65 11.65
C ARG A 334 46.08 2.32 11.64
N GLU A 335 46.54 1.51 10.69
CA GLU A 335 47.92 1.03 10.63
C GLU A 335 48.84 2.00 9.87
N HIS A 336 48.39 2.54 8.74
CA HIS A 336 49.22 3.33 7.83
C HIS A 336 48.96 4.84 7.91
N SER A 337 47.79 5.28 8.37
CA SER A 337 47.44 6.70 8.44
C SER A 337 46.66 7.07 9.71
N PRO A 338 47.27 6.92 10.91
CA PRO A 338 46.57 7.23 12.17
C PRO A 338 46.07 8.68 12.28
N THR A 339 46.68 9.61 11.54
CA THR A 339 46.30 11.03 11.50
C THR A 339 45.00 11.28 10.73
N ALA A 340 44.63 10.39 9.80
CA ALA A 340 43.43 10.49 8.98
C ALA A 340 42.13 10.14 9.74
N LEU A 341 42.24 9.65 10.98
CA LEU A 341 41.09 9.40 11.84
C LEU A 341 40.54 10.74 12.39
N PRO A 342 39.21 10.89 12.54
CA PRO A 342 38.61 12.11 13.07
C PRO A 342 39.22 12.55 14.40
N ARG A 343 39.69 13.80 14.46
CA ARG A 343 40.31 14.40 15.66
C ARG A 343 39.78 15.80 15.90
N THR A 344 39.51 16.12 17.16
CA THR A 344 39.22 17.51 17.56
C THR A 344 40.53 18.25 17.75
N ARG A 345 40.80 19.25 16.90
CA ARG A 345 41.97 20.13 17.03
C ARG A 345 41.60 21.29 17.96
N ILE A 346 42.31 21.41 19.08
CA ILE A 346 42.22 22.55 19.98
C ILE A 346 43.52 23.34 19.82
N GLU A 347 43.44 24.48 19.16
CA GLU A 347 44.55 25.43 19.10
C GLU A 347 44.48 26.33 20.34
N ALA A 348 45.46 26.20 21.24
CA ALA A 348 45.55 27.07 22.41
C ALA A 348 45.86 28.51 21.93
N PRO A 349 45.08 29.53 22.32
CA PRO A 349 45.24 30.89 21.78
C PRO A 349 46.61 31.53 22.03
N TYR A 350 47.39 31.00 22.99
CA TYR A 350 48.71 31.50 23.36
C TYR A 350 49.61 30.34 23.82
N PRO A 351 50.52 29.82 22.97
CA PRO A 351 51.44 28.74 23.34
C PRO A 351 52.40 29.14 24.47
N ASP A 352 52.79 30.42 24.52
CA ASP A 352 53.81 30.95 25.41
C ASP A 352 53.36 31.12 26.87
N LEU A 353 52.04 31.04 27.14
CA LEU A 353 51.53 31.12 28.51
C LEU A 353 51.64 29.79 29.27
N LEU A 354 51.88 28.68 28.57
CA LEU A 354 52.07 27.35 29.17
C LEU A 354 53.55 27.03 29.43
N THR A 355 54.49 27.81 28.88
CA THR A 355 55.88 27.78 29.32
C THR A 355 55.99 28.38 30.71
N LYS A 356 55.94 27.53 31.73
CA LYS A 356 56.25 27.89 33.12
C LYS A 356 57.66 28.50 33.13
N PRO A 357 57.85 29.81 33.42
CA PRO A 357 59.19 30.34 33.54
C PRO A 357 59.90 29.56 34.65
N ALA A 358 61.10 29.07 34.36
CA ALA A 358 61.91 28.38 35.35
C ALA A 358 62.06 29.32 36.56
N ARG A 359 61.44 28.97 37.69
CA ARG A 359 61.70 29.65 38.96
C ARG A 359 63.11 29.28 39.40
N SER A 360 64.11 29.95 38.86
CA SER A 360 65.49 29.92 39.35
C SER A 360 65.73 31.17 40.20
N GLY A 361 65.41 31.05 41.48
CA GLY A 361 65.71 32.07 42.49
C GLY A 361 65.19 31.61 43.85
N PRO A 362 66.02 31.59 44.92
CA PRO A 362 65.52 31.28 46.26
C PRO A 362 64.53 32.36 46.67
N TRP A 363 63.38 31.96 47.21
CA TRP A 363 62.47 32.87 47.90
C TRP A 363 63.26 33.60 48.98
N PRO A 364 63.24 34.95 49.04
CA PRO A 364 63.86 35.65 50.15
C PRO A 364 63.09 35.30 51.43
N MET A 365 63.71 34.48 52.28
CA MET A 365 63.34 34.37 53.69
C MET A 365 63.59 35.74 54.31
N GLY A 366 62.52 36.44 54.66
CA GLY A 366 62.60 37.68 55.41
C GLY A 366 62.66 37.37 56.89
N ASP A 367 63.79 37.70 57.53
CA ASP A 367 63.88 37.98 58.97
C ASP A 367 64.52 39.37 59.14
N ASP A 368 63.63 40.37 59.27
CA ASP A 368 63.56 41.40 60.32
C ASP A 368 64.76 42.36 60.60
N PRO A 369 64.66 43.31 61.55
CA PRO A 369 64.12 44.67 61.43
C PRO A 369 65.20 45.75 61.57
N SER A 370 65.22 46.76 60.69
CA SER A 370 65.81 48.06 61.04
C SER A 370 65.45 49.20 60.08
N ARG A 371 64.55 50.07 60.56
CA ARG A 371 64.62 51.55 60.48
C ARG A 371 64.22 52.27 59.16
N PRO A 372 63.87 53.60 59.23
CA PRO A 372 62.48 54.01 59.02
C PRO A 372 62.25 55.21 58.08
N ALA A 373 60.96 55.51 57.86
CA ALA A 373 60.32 56.82 57.70
C ALA A 373 60.48 57.65 56.40
N ASN A 374 59.34 58.30 56.09
CA ASN A 374 59.06 59.41 55.16
C ASN A 374 59.25 59.12 53.67
N GLY A 375 58.26 59.36 52.81
CA GLY A 375 57.31 60.46 52.81
C GLY A 375 57.68 61.35 51.63
N ASP A 376 56.88 61.31 50.56
CA ASP A 376 56.54 62.46 49.70
C ASP A 376 55.82 61.97 48.43
N ARG A 377 54.56 62.41 48.28
CA ARG A 377 53.88 62.53 46.99
C ARG A 377 54.16 63.95 46.46
N PRO A 378 54.12 64.12 45.13
CA PRO A 378 53.19 65.14 44.64
C PRO A 378 52.35 64.67 43.45
N ALA A 379 51.15 65.24 43.38
CA ALA A 379 50.22 65.19 42.26
C ALA A 379 50.40 66.44 41.39
N ALA A 380 50.24 66.33 40.07
CA ALA A 380 49.80 67.41 39.18
C ALA A 380 49.44 66.83 37.79
N GLY A 381 48.32 67.29 37.23
CA GLY A 381 47.83 66.92 35.90
C GLY A 381 47.97 68.03 34.85
N ALA A 382 47.11 67.93 33.82
CA ALA A 382 46.95 68.74 32.59
C ALA A 382 47.90 68.35 31.42
N GLY A 383 47.49 68.24 30.15
CA GLY A 383 46.22 68.44 29.44
C GLY A 383 46.48 68.60 27.93
N HIS A 384 45.43 68.41 27.10
CA HIS A 384 45.26 68.81 25.67
C HIS A 384 46.03 67.99 24.58
N VAL A 385 45.50 67.67 23.38
CA VAL A 385 45.06 68.52 22.22
C VAL A 385 44.07 67.74 21.26
N PRO A 386 43.58 68.26 20.09
CA PRO A 386 42.20 68.72 19.81
C PRO A 386 41.44 67.97 18.67
N GLY A 387 40.25 68.44 18.27
CA GLY A 387 39.39 67.83 17.21
C GLY A 387 38.99 68.74 16.02
N GLN A 388 38.08 68.21 15.17
CA GLN A 388 37.16 68.81 14.14
C GLN A 388 37.12 67.90 12.88
N ALA A 389 36.11 67.82 12.01
CA ALA A 389 34.65 67.96 11.95
C ALA A 389 34.24 67.67 10.46
N GLY A 390 33.05 67.14 10.16
CA GLY A 390 32.42 67.34 8.83
C GLY A 390 31.82 66.13 8.05
N ALA A 391 30.52 65.90 8.27
CA ALA A 391 29.41 65.51 7.36
C ALA A 391 29.58 64.74 6.02
N GLY A 392 28.70 63.73 5.78
CA GLY A 392 28.25 63.36 4.42
C GLY A 392 27.52 62.00 4.20
N ARG A 393 26.18 62.00 4.29
CA ARG A 393 25.14 61.19 3.57
C ARG A 393 25.03 59.63 3.66
N ARG A 394 23.79 59.19 4.02
CA ARG A 394 23.09 57.87 3.93
C ARG A 394 22.66 57.52 2.47
N PRO A 395 22.07 56.33 2.10
CA PRO A 395 21.21 55.39 2.89
C PRO A 395 21.21 53.86 2.56
N ALA A 396 20.37 53.12 3.33
CA ALA A 396 19.73 51.80 3.09
C ALA A 396 20.60 50.53 3.29
N SER A 397 20.17 49.42 3.90
CA SER A 397 18.85 48.91 4.25
C SER A 397 18.92 47.85 5.37
N GLN A 398 17.80 47.76 6.08
CA GLN A 398 17.34 46.89 7.16
C GLN A 398 17.35 45.37 6.85
N ARG A 399 17.76 44.54 7.82
CA ARG A 399 17.06 43.31 8.26
C ARG A 399 17.68 42.73 9.53
N ASP A 400 16.81 42.50 10.52
CA ASP A 400 17.00 41.72 11.74
C ASP A 400 17.42 40.28 11.46
N GLY A 401 18.10 39.67 12.43
CA GLY A 401 18.47 38.26 12.44
C GLY A 401 19.09 37.84 13.77
N ASP A 402 18.28 37.90 14.83
CA ASP A 402 18.43 37.03 16.01
C ASP A 402 18.36 35.58 15.53
N ASP A 403 19.45 34.80 15.63
CA ASP A 403 19.39 33.34 15.56
C ASP A 403 20.69 32.70 16.09
N ALA A 404 20.96 32.92 17.38
CA ALA A 404 22.06 32.25 18.08
C ALA A 404 21.71 31.82 19.53
N ARG A 405 20.46 31.42 19.79
CA ARG A 405 20.04 30.90 21.12
C ARG A 405 19.19 29.63 21.08
N LEU A 406 19.32 28.81 20.04
CA LEU A 406 18.51 27.58 19.87
C LEU A 406 19.00 26.33 20.63
N PHE A 407 19.98 26.44 21.54
CA PHE A 407 20.52 25.27 22.26
C PHE A 407 20.71 25.47 23.77
N GLY A 408 19.96 26.37 24.40
CA GLY A 408 19.82 26.43 25.85
C GLY A 408 18.38 26.12 26.24
N GLY A 409 18.14 25.02 26.94
CA GLY A 409 16.81 24.71 27.47
C GLY A 409 16.40 25.74 28.51
N ASP A 410 15.49 26.65 28.16
CA ASP A 410 14.93 27.62 29.09
C ASP A 410 13.91 26.95 30.03
N ALA A 411 13.88 27.40 31.29
CA ALA A 411 13.01 26.92 32.36
C ALA A 411 11.50 26.99 32.05
N GLU A 412 11.13 27.75 31.02
CA GLU A 412 9.76 27.86 30.51
C GLU A 412 9.34 26.63 29.69
N SER A 413 10.31 25.95 29.06
CA SER A 413 10.12 24.71 28.29
C SER A 413 9.83 23.52 29.22
N GLU A 414 10.50 23.46 30.37
CA GLU A 414 10.24 22.45 31.40
C GLU A 414 8.87 22.64 32.06
N ARG A 415 8.41 23.89 32.24
CA ARG A 415 7.06 24.18 32.77
C ARG A 415 5.96 23.74 31.81
N ARG A 416 6.10 23.99 30.50
CA ARG A 416 5.15 23.51 29.48
C ARG A 416 5.09 21.99 29.39
N SER A 417 6.22 21.30 29.58
CA SER A 417 6.25 19.84 29.57
C SER A 417 5.55 19.24 30.80
N ARG A 418 5.65 19.89 31.97
CA ARG A 418 4.95 19.46 33.20
C ARG A 418 3.44 19.69 33.14
N GLU A 419 2.97 20.81 32.58
CA GLU A 419 1.53 21.06 32.38
C GLU A 419 0.88 20.06 31.41
N PHE A 420 1.64 19.56 30.43
CA PHE A 420 1.12 18.57 29.48
C PHE A 420 0.98 17.16 30.09
N SER A 421 1.80 16.80 31.09
CA SER A 421 1.77 15.49 31.74
C SER A 421 0.69 15.32 32.81
N GLU A 422 0.10 16.40 33.34
CA GLU A 422 -0.90 16.32 34.43
C GLU A 422 -2.37 16.33 33.95
N THR A 423 -2.64 16.51 32.64
CA THR A 423 -4.02 16.61 32.11
C THR A 423 -4.53 15.30 31.50
N GLY A 424 -4.28 14.18 32.18
CA GLY A 424 -4.62 12.84 31.70
C GLY A 424 -5.35 11.99 32.74
N ASP A 425 -6.21 12.56 33.57
CA ASP A 425 -7.09 11.80 34.46
C ASP A 425 -8.54 12.23 34.24
N HIS A 426 -9.32 11.38 33.54
CA HIS A 426 -10.76 11.49 33.46
C HIS A 426 -11.41 10.24 34.08
N PRO A 427 -12.45 10.43 34.90
CA PRO A 427 -12.96 9.39 35.78
C PRO A 427 -13.85 8.38 35.04
N THR A 428 -13.77 7.15 35.51
CA THR A 428 -14.74 6.08 35.30
C THR A 428 -16.15 6.48 35.75
N VAL A 429 -17.13 6.41 34.84
CA VAL A 429 -18.46 5.78 35.00
C VAL A 429 -18.96 5.35 33.63
#